data_AF-A0A435CXE3-F1
#
_entry.id   AF-A0A435CXE3-F1
#
_cell.length_a   1.000
_cell.length_b   1.000
_cell.length_c   1.000
_cell.angle_alpha   90.00
_cell.angle_beta   90.00
_cell.angle_gamma   90.00
#
_symmetry.space_group_name_H-M   'P 1'
#
loop_
_entity.id
_entity.type
_entity.pdbx_description
1 polymer ?
#
loop_
_entity_poly.entity_id
_entity_poly.type
_entity_poly.pdbx_seq_one_letter_code
_entity_poly.pdbx_strand_id
1 'polypeptide(L)'
;VKTVVKKLDDRDHVIAQGQENSARADLSFIEKAVFAGNLERNGYDREVIMAALSVDKTVVSKMISVTKDIPAEIINVIGAAKNSGRDRWYDLAKKVRGRGVAVKELMASPDFKAATSDARLEMLARRLAGKPSGEIPAPDRKEPIKSWVPTDRSVSVTLKRS
;
A
#
# COMPACT_ATOMS: atom_id res chain seq x y z
N VAL A 1 -35.23 -1.72 -27.73
CA VAL A 1 -33.81 -2.11 -27.84
C VAL A 1 -32.92 -0.88 -27.65
N LYS A 2 -32.41 -0.63 -26.43
CA LYS A 2 -31.57 0.57 -26.08
C LYS A 2 -30.44 0.27 -25.08
N THR A 3 -30.23 -1.01 -24.75
CA THR A 3 -29.46 -1.40 -23.55
C THR A 3 -27.95 -1.44 -23.78
N VAL A 4 -27.49 -1.53 -25.04
CA VAL A 4 -26.06 -1.66 -25.37
C VAL A 4 -25.35 -0.29 -25.36
N VAL A 5 -26.02 0.77 -25.81
CA VAL A 5 -25.43 2.12 -25.95
C VAL A 5 -25.21 2.78 -24.58
N LYS A 6 -26.13 2.59 -23.62
CA LYS A 6 -25.97 3.12 -22.25
C LYS A 6 -24.75 2.55 -21.52
N LYS A 7 -24.49 1.25 -21.68
CA LYS A 7 -23.31 0.60 -21.05
C LYS A 7 -21.98 1.07 -21.65
N LEU A 8 -21.96 1.55 -22.89
CA LEU A 8 -20.76 2.10 -23.53
C LEU A 8 -20.50 3.53 -23.04
N ASP A 9 -21.54 4.36 -22.96
CA ASP A 9 -21.46 5.74 -22.43
C ASP A 9 -20.99 5.77 -20.96
N ASP A 10 -21.49 4.84 -20.14
CA ASP A 10 -21.06 4.69 -18.74
C ASP A 10 -19.58 4.26 -18.59
N ARG A 11 -18.99 3.61 -19.61
CA ARG A 11 -17.57 3.16 -19.55
C ARG A 11 -16.63 4.30 -19.84
N ASP A 12 -16.86 5.03 -20.92
CA ASP A 12 -15.98 6.15 -21.32
C ASP A 12 -16.02 7.27 -20.29
N HIS A 13 -17.19 7.52 -19.68
CA HIS A 13 -17.32 8.45 -18.55
C HIS A 13 -16.48 8.02 -17.33
N VAL A 14 -16.55 6.74 -16.95
CA VAL A 14 -15.78 6.21 -15.80
C VAL A 14 -14.27 6.23 -16.07
N ILE A 15 -13.85 5.96 -17.30
CA ILE A 15 -12.44 6.07 -17.69
C ILE A 15 -11.98 7.51 -17.56
N ALA A 16 -12.70 8.47 -18.16
CA ALA A 16 -12.35 9.88 -18.12
C ALA A 16 -12.27 10.40 -16.68
N GLN A 17 -13.27 10.08 -15.85
CA GLN A 17 -13.30 10.49 -14.44
C GLN A 17 -12.19 9.81 -13.62
N GLY A 18 -11.93 8.53 -13.87
CA GLY A 18 -10.88 7.77 -13.22
C GLY A 18 -9.49 8.32 -13.55
N GLN A 19 -9.25 8.67 -14.81
CA GLN A 19 -7.99 9.24 -15.27
C GLN A 19 -7.78 10.64 -14.72
N GLU A 20 -8.82 11.48 -14.76
CA GLU A 20 -8.79 12.82 -14.18
C GLU A 20 -8.46 12.78 -12.68
N ASN A 21 -9.07 11.86 -11.93
CA ASN A 21 -8.80 11.70 -10.50
C ASN A 21 -7.43 11.07 -10.23
N SER A 22 -7.03 10.06 -11.00
CA SER A 22 -5.74 9.37 -10.82
C SER A 22 -4.55 10.25 -11.21
N ALA A 23 -4.72 11.15 -12.17
CA ALA A 23 -3.70 12.11 -12.59
C ALA A 23 -3.55 13.28 -11.61
N ARG A 24 -4.65 13.67 -10.95
CA ARG A 24 -4.64 14.76 -9.95
C ARG A 24 -4.21 14.31 -8.57
N ALA A 25 -4.44 13.04 -8.23
CA ALA A 25 -4.21 12.53 -6.89
C ALA A 25 -2.99 11.61 -6.83
N ASP A 26 -2.05 11.95 -5.95
CA ASP A 26 -0.96 11.08 -5.49
C ASP A 26 -1.52 9.99 -4.55
N LEU A 27 -2.43 9.18 -5.11
CA LEU A 27 -3.08 8.07 -4.42
C LEU A 27 -2.05 6.99 -4.16
N SER A 28 -2.05 6.52 -2.92
CA SER A 28 -1.31 5.32 -2.54
C SER A 28 -1.77 4.11 -3.35
N PHE A 29 -0.91 3.09 -3.38
CA PHE A 29 -1.24 1.83 -4.06
C PHE A 29 -2.56 1.23 -3.56
N ILE A 30 -2.81 1.26 -2.25
CA ILE A 30 -4.01 0.64 -1.67
C ILE A 30 -5.29 1.42 -2.01
N GLU A 31 -5.24 2.75 -2.10
CA GLU A 31 -6.38 3.56 -2.54
C GLU A 31 -6.73 3.26 -4.00
N LYS A 32 -5.72 3.18 -4.88
CA LYS A 32 -5.92 2.73 -6.27
C LYS A 32 -6.45 1.30 -6.34
N ALA A 33 -5.98 0.42 -5.44
CA ALA A 33 -6.45 -0.95 -5.39
C ALA A 33 -7.92 -1.06 -4.97
N VAL A 34 -8.33 -0.30 -3.95
CA VAL A 34 -9.73 -0.21 -3.50
C VAL A 34 -10.61 0.31 -4.63
N PHE A 35 -10.18 1.33 -5.36
CA PHE A 35 -10.88 1.83 -6.53
C PHE A 35 -11.03 0.75 -7.63
N ALA A 36 -9.94 0.06 -7.97
CA ALA A 36 -9.97 -1.06 -8.91
C ALA A 36 -10.94 -2.16 -8.47
N GLY A 37 -10.91 -2.52 -7.19
CA GLY A 37 -11.82 -3.53 -6.61
C GLY A 37 -13.28 -3.09 -6.66
N ASN A 38 -13.57 -1.79 -6.46
CA ASN A 38 -14.92 -1.25 -6.59
C ASN A 38 -15.41 -1.34 -8.04
N LEU A 39 -14.57 -0.97 -9.01
CA LEU A 39 -14.91 -1.09 -10.44
C LEU A 39 -15.16 -2.55 -10.84
N GLU A 40 -14.32 -3.49 -10.38
CA GLU A 40 -14.53 -4.92 -10.68
C GLU A 40 -15.85 -5.43 -10.07
N ARG A 41 -16.19 -5.03 -8.84
CA ARG A 41 -17.47 -5.41 -8.22
C ARG A 41 -18.68 -4.79 -8.90
N ASN A 42 -18.53 -3.63 -9.51
CA ASN A 42 -19.57 -2.98 -10.32
C ASN A 42 -19.67 -3.57 -11.74
N GLY A 43 -18.87 -4.60 -12.06
CA GLY A 43 -18.95 -5.32 -13.33
C GLY A 43 -18.19 -4.67 -14.49
N TYR A 44 -17.26 -3.74 -14.21
CA TYR A 44 -16.39 -3.18 -15.24
C TYR A 44 -15.27 -4.17 -15.62
N ASP A 45 -15.00 -4.27 -16.91
CA ASP A 45 -13.93 -5.13 -17.43
C ASP A 45 -12.55 -4.61 -17.00
N ARG A 46 -11.58 -5.54 -16.88
CA ARG A 46 -10.21 -5.19 -16.49
C ARG A 46 -9.55 -4.18 -17.45
N GLU A 47 -9.95 -4.16 -18.72
CA GLU A 47 -9.49 -3.15 -19.69
C GLU A 47 -9.91 -1.74 -19.32
N VAL A 48 -11.16 -1.57 -18.88
CA VAL A 48 -11.68 -0.28 -18.39
C VAL A 48 -10.92 0.15 -17.13
N ILE A 49 -10.66 -0.79 -16.22
CA ILE A 49 -9.92 -0.50 -14.98
C ILE A 49 -8.47 -0.09 -15.27
N MET A 50 -7.81 -0.79 -16.20
CA MET A 50 -6.46 -0.43 -16.67
C MET A 50 -6.44 0.97 -17.26
N ALA A 51 -7.40 1.29 -18.13
CA ALA A 51 -7.51 2.61 -18.75
C ALA A 51 -7.81 3.70 -17.71
N ALA A 52 -8.76 3.49 -16.81
CA ALA A 52 -9.15 4.44 -15.78
C ALA A 52 -8.03 4.78 -14.80
N LEU A 53 -7.17 3.82 -14.48
CA LEU A 53 -6.04 4.00 -13.55
C LEU A 53 -4.70 4.29 -14.26
N SER A 54 -4.65 4.21 -15.59
CA SER A 54 -3.43 4.29 -16.40
C SER A 54 -2.34 3.33 -15.92
N VAL A 55 -2.71 2.06 -15.66
CA VAL A 55 -1.79 1.02 -15.18
C VAL A 55 -1.91 -0.26 -16.00
N ASP A 56 -0.85 -1.08 -15.98
CA ASP A 56 -0.82 -2.33 -16.73
C ASP A 56 -1.65 -3.46 -16.08
N LYS A 57 -1.85 -4.53 -16.86
CA LYS A 57 -2.62 -5.74 -16.47
C LYS A 57 -2.09 -6.41 -15.21
N THR A 58 -0.76 -6.42 -15.03
CA THR A 58 -0.11 -7.06 -13.87
C THR A 58 -0.41 -6.27 -12.60
N VAL A 59 -0.39 -4.94 -12.68
CA VAL A 59 -0.73 -4.05 -11.57
C VAL A 59 -2.20 -4.21 -11.19
N VAL A 60 -3.12 -4.16 -12.17
CA VAL A 60 -4.56 -4.38 -11.90
C VAL A 60 -4.77 -5.76 -11.27
N SER A 61 -4.15 -6.81 -11.81
CA SER A 61 -4.31 -8.16 -11.25
C SER A 61 -3.88 -8.21 -9.77
N LYS A 62 -2.76 -7.58 -9.42
CA LYS A 62 -2.30 -7.51 -8.02
C LYS A 62 -3.22 -6.66 -7.15
N MET A 63 -3.72 -5.52 -7.64
CA MET A 63 -4.69 -4.67 -6.94
C MET A 63 -5.98 -5.43 -6.59
N ILE A 64 -6.52 -6.15 -7.56
CA ILE A 64 -7.70 -7.00 -7.38
C ILE A 64 -7.43 -8.11 -6.37
N SER A 65 -6.28 -8.80 -6.46
CA SER A 65 -5.93 -9.84 -5.47
C SER A 65 -5.84 -9.27 -4.05
N VAL A 66 -5.19 -8.12 -3.88
CA VAL A 66 -5.06 -7.45 -2.57
C VAL A 66 -6.43 -7.14 -1.96
N THR A 67 -7.34 -6.56 -2.74
CA THR A 67 -8.67 -6.19 -2.24
C THR A 67 -9.62 -7.38 -2.04
N LYS A 68 -9.35 -8.53 -2.67
CA LYS A 68 -10.09 -9.77 -2.44
C LYS A 68 -9.61 -10.53 -1.22
N ASP A 69 -8.29 -10.59 -1.02
CA ASP A 69 -7.68 -11.41 0.03
C ASP A 69 -7.60 -10.67 1.38
N ILE A 70 -7.50 -9.34 1.38
CA ILE A 70 -7.44 -8.53 2.60
C ILE A 70 -8.83 -7.95 2.92
N PRO A 71 -9.45 -8.34 4.05
CA PRO A 71 -10.66 -7.70 4.55
C PRO A 71 -10.58 -6.16 4.60
N ALA A 72 -11.67 -5.50 4.19
CA ALA A 72 -11.74 -4.03 4.16
C ALA A 72 -11.46 -3.38 5.52
N GLU A 73 -11.82 -4.04 6.64
CA GLU A 73 -11.49 -3.59 8.00
C GLU A 73 -9.98 -3.43 8.19
N ILE A 74 -9.18 -4.38 7.70
CA ILE A 74 -7.71 -4.34 7.82
C ILE A 74 -7.15 -3.21 6.94
N ILE A 75 -7.66 -3.06 5.71
CA ILE A 75 -7.25 -1.99 4.80
C ILE A 75 -7.49 -0.62 5.44
N ASN A 76 -8.69 -0.41 6.01
CA ASN A 76 -9.08 0.86 6.63
C ASN A 76 -8.24 1.17 7.87
N VAL A 77 -7.95 0.16 8.68
CA VAL A 77 -7.17 0.33 9.91
C VAL A 77 -5.69 0.59 9.62
N ILE A 78 -5.12 -0.04 8.58
CA ILE A 78 -3.76 0.27 8.12
C ILE A 78 -3.72 1.68 7.53
N GLY A 79 -4.67 2.05 6.66
CA GLY A 79 -4.68 3.31 5.92
C GLY A 79 -3.82 3.28 4.64
N ALA A 80 -3.51 4.46 4.11
CA ALA A 80 -2.87 4.63 2.79
C ALA A 80 -1.49 3.97 2.66
N ALA A 81 -0.68 3.96 3.72
CA ALA A 81 0.71 3.46 3.72
C ALA A 81 1.49 3.92 2.48
N LYS A 82 1.63 5.24 2.31
CA LYS A 82 2.15 5.87 1.08
C LYS A 82 3.57 5.45 0.74
N ASN A 83 4.39 5.11 1.74
CA ASN A 83 5.75 4.63 1.53
C ASN A 83 5.82 3.12 1.23
N SER A 84 4.67 2.46 1.17
CA SER A 84 4.54 1.02 0.95
C SER A 84 3.93 0.73 -0.40
N GLY A 85 4.80 0.25 -1.29
CA GLY A 85 4.42 -0.09 -2.66
C GLY A 85 3.59 -1.37 -2.78
N ARG A 86 3.23 -1.65 -4.03
CA ARG A 86 2.46 -2.82 -4.49
C ARG A 86 2.87 -4.15 -3.87
N ASP A 87 4.17 -4.43 -3.83
CA ASP A 87 4.65 -5.76 -3.47
C ASP A 87 4.49 -6.05 -1.97
N ARG A 88 4.61 -5.04 -1.09
CA ARG A 88 4.35 -5.21 0.35
C ARG A 88 2.89 -5.56 0.61
N TRP A 89 1.96 -4.85 -0.03
CA TRP A 89 0.52 -5.12 0.07
C TRP A 89 0.16 -6.49 -0.49
N TYR A 90 0.73 -6.85 -1.64
CA TYR A 90 0.50 -8.17 -2.26
C TYR A 90 1.04 -9.32 -1.41
N ASP A 91 2.19 -9.14 -0.75
CA ASP A 91 2.73 -10.16 0.15
C ASP A 91 1.94 -10.26 1.46
N LEU A 92 1.38 -9.15 1.97
CA LEU A 92 0.44 -9.20 3.08
C LEU A 92 -0.82 -10.00 2.69
N ALA A 93 -1.38 -9.75 1.51
CA ALA A 93 -2.57 -10.44 1.00
C ALA A 93 -2.40 -11.95 0.96
N LYS A 94 -1.24 -12.46 0.55
CA LYS A 94 -0.94 -13.90 0.57
C LYS A 94 -0.92 -14.49 1.99
N LYS A 95 -0.47 -13.71 2.98
CA LYS A 95 -0.22 -14.17 4.35
C LYS A 95 -1.43 -14.02 5.27
N VAL A 96 -2.35 -13.10 4.97
CA VAL A 96 -3.52 -12.84 5.81
C VAL A 96 -4.54 -13.98 5.77
N ARG A 97 -4.56 -14.75 4.67
CA ARG A 97 -5.50 -15.85 4.45
C ARG A 97 -5.43 -16.87 5.59
N GLY A 98 -6.56 -17.09 6.26
CA GLY A 98 -6.68 -18.05 7.37
C GLY A 98 -6.07 -17.60 8.71
N ARG A 99 -5.60 -16.35 8.84
CA ARG A 99 -4.92 -15.84 10.05
C ARG A 99 -5.66 -14.70 10.75
N GLY A 100 -6.99 -14.68 10.64
CA GLY A 100 -7.83 -13.57 11.14
C GLY A 100 -7.68 -13.28 12.63
N VAL A 101 -7.49 -14.29 13.48
CA VAL A 101 -7.34 -14.11 14.94
C VAL A 101 -6.06 -13.33 15.27
N ALA A 102 -4.91 -13.77 14.77
CA ALA A 102 -3.62 -13.12 15.02
C ALA A 102 -3.57 -11.67 14.51
N VAL A 103 -4.31 -11.37 13.44
CA VAL A 103 -4.46 -10.00 12.91
C VAL A 103 -5.28 -9.14 13.85
N LYS A 104 -6.43 -9.63 14.32
CA LYS A 104 -7.31 -8.90 15.25
C LYS A 104 -6.61 -8.60 16.58
N GLU A 105 -5.88 -9.55 17.14
CA GLU A 105 -5.08 -9.35 18.36
C GLU A 105 -4.06 -8.22 18.20
N LEU A 106 -3.33 -8.22 17.08
CA LEU A 106 -2.35 -7.16 16.81
C LEU A 106 -3.02 -5.81 16.62
N MET A 107 -4.14 -5.74 15.88
CA MET A 107 -4.89 -4.49 15.68
C MET A 107 -5.45 -3.90 16.97
N ALA A 108 -5.71 -4.73 17.98
CA ALA A 108 -6.18 -4.29 19.28
C ALA A 108 -5.07 -3.65 20.15
N SER A 109 -3.79 -3.92 19.85
CA SER A 109 -2.67 -3.50 20.69
C SER A 109 -2.48 -1.97 20.70
N PRO A 110 -2.03 -1.39 21.82
CA PRO A 110 -1.75 0.05 21.91
C PRO A 110 -0.69 0.50 20.90
N ASP A 111 0.38 -0.28 20.74
CA ASP A 111 1.48 0.02 19.82
C ASP A 111 1.00 0.14 18.38
N PHE A 112 0.14 -0.78 17.95
CA PHE A 112 -0.40 -0.78 16.60
C PHE A 112 -1.31 0.45 16.37
N LYS A 113 -2.12 0.81 17.37
CA LYS A 113 -2.99 2.00 17.29
C LYS A 113 -2.18 3.29 17.25
N ALA A 114 -1.08 3.36 18.00
CA ALA A 114 -0.18 4.52 18.03
C ALA A 114 0.73 4.62 16.77
N ALA A 115 0.93 3.51 16.04
CA ALA A 115 1.79 3.47 14.87
C ALA A 115 1.23 4.24 13.67
N THR A 116 2.14 4.69 12.80
CA THR A 116 1.80 5.30 11.51
C THR A 116 1.25 4.27 10.53
N SER A 117 0.61 4.73 9.45
CA SER A 117 0.01 3.85 8.44
C SER A 117 1.01 2.84 7.84
N ASP A 118 2.22 3.31 7.49
CA ASP A 118 3.28 2.43 7.00
C ASP A 118 3.76 1.44 8.07
N ALA A 119 3.93 1.90 9.31
CA ALA A 119 4.36 1.04 10.41
C ALA A 119 3.32 -0.04 10.73
N ARG A 120 2.02 0.26 10.67
CA ARG A 120 0.95 -0.72 10.84
C ARG A 120 1.03 -1.84 9.80
N LEU A 121 1.26 -1.50 8.54
CA LEU A 121 1.44 -2.49 7.48
C LEU A 121 2.64 -3.40 7.78
N GLU A 122 3.75 -2.81 8.21
CA GLU A 122 4.96 -3.56 8.55
C GLU A 122 4.76 -4.46 9.77
N MET A 123 4.11 -3.98 10.83
CA MET A 123 3.80 -4.77 12.03
C MET A 123 2.97 -6.01 11.67
N LEU A 124 1.95 -5.86 10.83
CA LEU A 124 1.15 -6.99 10.33
C LEU A 124 1.98 -7.95 9.48
N ALA A 125 2.79 -7.43 8.56
CA ALA A 125 3.65 -8.26 7.73
C ALA A 125 4.65 -9.08 8.57
N ARG A 126 5.24 -8.47 9.61
CA ARG A 126 6.15 -9.13 10.56
C ARG A 126 5.42 -10.18 11.40
N ARG A 127 4.27 -9.83 12.00
CA ARG A 127 3.44 -10.76 12.79
C ARG A 127 3.06 -12.01 12.00
N LEU A 128 2.75 -11.84 10.72
CA LEU A 128 2.37 -12.94 9.82
C LEU A 128 3.57 -13.66 9.18
N ALA A 129 4.78 -13.10 9.23
CA ALA A 129 5.99 -13.78 8.77
C ALA A 129 6.52 -14.82 9.78
N GLY A 130 6.02 -14.86 11.01
CA GLY A 130 6.43 -15.83 12.03
C GLY A 130 7.85 -15.65 12.57
N LYS A 131 8.51 -14.52 12.25
CA LYS A 131 9.85 -14.22 12.77
C LYS A 131 9.70 -13.62 14.18
N PRO A 132 10.44 -14.11 15.20
CA PRO A 132 10.43 -13.48 16.52
C PRO A 132 10.89 -12.03 16.37
N SER A 133 10.25 -11.17 17.15
CA SER A 133 10.37 -9.72 17.14
C SER A 133 11.83 -9.28 17.29
N GLY A 134 12.51 -9.02 16.17
CA GLY A 134 13.63 -8.08 16.14
C GLY A 134 13.02 -6.69 16.12
N GLU A 135 13.47 -5.84 17.04
CA GLU A 135 13.02 -4.47 17.32
C GLU A 135 12.28 -3.79 16.17
N ILE A 136 11.09 -3.27 16.49
CA ILE A 136 10.44 -2.24 15.69
C ILE A 136 11.34 -1.01 15.83
N PRO A 137 11.95 -0.47 14.76
CA PRO A 137 12.59 0.83 14.88
C PRO A 137 11.50 1.81 15.29
N ALA A 138 11.71 2.49 16.41
CA ALA A 138 10.80 3.48 16.95
C ALA A 138 10.37 4.47 15.85
N PRO A 139 9.13 4.98 15.87
CA PRO A 139 8.70 5.98 14.90
C PRO A 139 9.68 7.15 14.94
N ASP A 140 10.10 7.59 13.75
CA ASP A 140 11.03 8.68 13.47
C ASP A 140 10.63 9.94 14.25
N ARG A 141 11.07 10.01 15.51
CA ARG A 141 11.25 11.27 16.21
C ARG A 141 12.45 11.88 15.52
N LYS A 142 12.22 12.91 14.72
CA LYS A 142 13.28 13.80 14.23
C LYS A 142 14.03 14.37 15.43
N GLU A 143 15.03 13.64 15.91
CA GLU A 143 15.97 14.11 16.91
C GLU A 143 17.07 14.91 16.19
N PRO A 144 17.51 16.04 16.77
CA PRO A 144 18.44 16.94 16.11
C PRO A 144 19.78 16.24 15.86
N ILE A 145 20.38 16.57 14.72
CA ILE A 145 21.65 16.05 14.22
C ILE A 145 22.69 16.07 15.34
N LYS A 146 23.01 14.89 15.88
CA LYS A 146 24.20 14.72 16.74
C LYS A 146 25.42 14.71 15.84
N SER A 147 26.19 15.78 15.91
CA SER A 147 27.57 15.84 15.44
C SER A 147 28.35 14.68 16.04
N TRP A 148 28.85 13.79 15.18
CA TRP A 148 29.79 12.76 15.57
C TRP A 148 31.21 13.26 15.33
N VAL A 149 32.02 13.28 16.39
CA VAL A 149 33.46 13.57 16.35
C VAL A 149 34.19 12.26 16.65
N PRO A 150 35.08 11.75 15.77
CA PRO A 150 35.87 10.56 16.08
C PRO A 150 36.87 10.84 17.21
N THR A 151 36.92 9.95 18.21
CA THR A 151 37.87 9.99 19.35
C THR A 151 39.15 9.19 19.08
N ASP A 152 39.53 8.98 17.83
CA ASP A 152 40.81 8.33 17.55
C ASP A 152 41.63 9.10 16.49
N ARG A 153 42.85 9.44 16.88
CA ARG A 153 43.81 10.26 16.13
C ARG A 153 44.62 9.40 15.16
N SER A 154 43.97 8.77 14.18
CA SER A 154 44.63 8.11 13.04
C SER A 154 43.56 7.84 11.97
N VAL A 155 43.64 8.16 10.67
CA VAL A 155 44.67 8.56 9.71
C VAL A 155 43.95 9.34 8.59
N SER A 156 44.62 10.27 7.91
CA SER A 156 44.09 11.06 6.78
C SER A 156 44.12 10.31 5.44
N VAL A 157 43.02 10.32 4.68
CA VAL A 157 43.01 9.96 3.25
C VAL A 157 42.39 11.10 2.44
N THR A 158 43.23 11.72 1.60
CA THR A 158 42.84 12.69 0.58
C THR A 158 42.48 11.94 -0.69
N LEU A 159 41.24 12.07 -1.17
CA LEU A 159 40.89 11.73 -2.56
C LEU A 159 40.15 12.90 -3.20
N LYS A 160 40.90 13.60 -4.05
CA LYS A 160 40.48 14.68 -4.94
C LYS A 160 39.55 14.10 -6.01
N ARG A 161 38.41 14.73 -6.26
CA ARG A 161 37.68 14.59 -7.52
C ARG A 161 37.36 15.96 -8.09
N SER A 162 37.54 16.02 -9.40
CA SER A 162 37.65 17.15 -10.31
C SER A 162 36.52 18.16 -10.23
#